data_AF-A0A2V8L8D7-F1
#
_entry.id   AF-A0A2V8L8D7-F1
#
_cell.length_a   1.000
_cell.length_b   1.000
_cell.length_c   1.000
_cell.angle_alpha   90.00
_cell.angle_beta   90.00
_cell.angle_gamma   90.00
#
_symmetry.space_group_name_H-M   'P 1'
#
loop_
_entity.id
_entity.type
_entity.pdbx_description
1 polymer ?
#
loop_
_entity_poly.entity_id
_entity_poly.type
_entity_poly.pdbx_seq_one_letter_code
_entity_poly.pdbx_strand_id
1 'polypeptide(L)' 'MWDTKRQVVWLVAGISFGTFIVFMDAHNEVGQFEPAVFVFWEIVLLAIILTLFWLYSRKKT' A
#
# COMPACT_ATOMS: atom_id res chain seq x y z
N MET A 1 10.97 -8.65 -19.68
CA MET A 1 10.43 -7.28 -19.80
C MET A 1 9.20 -7.20 -18.91
N TRP A 2 9.26 -6.54 -17.75
CA TRP A 2 8.06 -6.37 -16.93
C TRP A 2 7.19 -5.30 -17.60
N ASP A 3 6.16 -5.68 -18.34
CA ASP A 3 5.36 -4.72 -19.09
C ASP A 3 4.71 -3.68 -18.18
N THR A 4 4.68 -2.42 -18.62
CA THR A 4 4.09 -1.29 -17.87
C THR A 4 2.68 -1.60 -17.38
N LYS A 5 1.88 -2.33 -18.17
CA LYS A 5 0.55 -2.83 -17.77
C LYS A 5 0.61 -3.67 -16.49
N ARG A 6 1.55 -4.61 -16.40
CA ARG A 6 1.71 -5.49 -15.24
C ARG A 6 2.18 -4.72 -14.00
N GLN A 7 2.97 -3.67 -14.19
CA GLN A 7 3.42 -2.77 -13.12
C GLN A 7 2.26 -1.97 -12.52
N VAL A 8 1.38 -1.44 -13.37
CA VAL A 8 0.17 -0.74 -12.92
C VAL A 8 -0.78 -1.70 -12.19
N VAL A 9 -0.99 -2.92 -12.72
CA VAL A 9 -1.83 -3.92 -12.03
C VAL A 9 -1.28 -4.27 -10.66
N TRP A 10 0.04 -4.45 -10.53
CA TRP A 10 0.66 -4.73 -9.22
C TRP A 10 0.58 -3.55 -8.26
N LEU A 11 0.73 -2.32 -8.74
CA LEU A 11 0.60 -1.13 -7.92
C LEU A 11 -0.83 -1.00 -7.37
N VAL A 12 -1.83 -1.11 -8.25
CA VAL A 12 -3.25 -1.01 -7.87
C VAL A 12 -3.63 -2.15 -6.92
N ALA A 13 -3.24 -3.38 -7.22
CA ALA A 13 -3.53 -4.52 -6.35
C ALA A 13 -2.87 -4.38 -4.97
N GLY A 14 -1.60 -3.96 -4.94
CA GLY A 14 -0.85 -3.77 -3.70
C GLY A 14 -1.44 -2.67 -2.81
N ILE A 15 -1.83 -1.54 -3.42
CA ILE A 15 -2.50 -0.45 -2.69
C ILE A 15 -3.86 -0.94 -2.18
N SER A 16 -4.74 -1.43 -3.04
CA SER A 16 -6.09 -1.85 -2.64
C SER A 16 -6.08 -2.92 -1.54
N PHE A 17 -5.21 -3.93 -1.66
CA PHE A 17 -5.11 -5.00 -0.68
C PHE A 17 -4.46 -4.52 0.63
N GLY A 18 -3.41 -3.68 0.53
CA GLY A 18 -2.77 -3.10 1.70
C GLY A 18 -3.71 -2.18 2.48
N THR A 19 -4.43 -1.29 1.80
CA THR A 19 -5.43 -0.40 2.40
C THR A 19 -6.54 -1.19 3.09
N PHE A 20 -6.96 -2.32 2.52
CA PHE A 20 -7.94 -3.21 3.16
C PHE A 20 -7.40 -3.81 4.47
N ILE A 21 -6.15 -4.27 4.49
CA ILE A 21 -5.52 -4.80 5.71
C ILE A 21 -5.40 -3.69 6.76
N VAL A 22 -4.90 -2.52 6.38
CA VAL A 22 -4.74 -1.37 7.28
C VAL A 22 -6.10 -0.93 7.84
N PHE A 23 -7.15 -0.96 7.03
CA PHE A 23 -8.50 -0.68 7.47
C PHE A 23 -8.96 -1.68 8.55
N MET A 24 -8.70 -2.97 8.38
CA MET A 24 -9.04 -4.00 9.37
C MET A 24 -8.22 -3.84 10.65
N ASP A 25 -6.93 -3.53 10.54
CA ASP A 25 -6.01 -3.34 11.67
C ASP A 25 -6.31 -2.06 12.48
N ALA A 26 -6.86 -1.04 11.83
CA ALA A 26 -7.25 0.21 12.49
C ALA A 26 -8.50 0.08 13.39
N HIS A 27 -9.06 -1.11 13.54
CA HIS A 27 -10.12 -1.37 14.52
C HIS A 27 -9.50 -1.79 15.85
N ASN A 28 -9.90 -1.13 16.94
CA ASN A 28 -9.41 -1.45 18.27
C ASN A 28 -10.05 -2.72 18.86
N GLU A 29 -9.69 -3.06 20.11
CA GLU A 29 -10.14 -4.29 20.79
C GLU A 29 -11.67 -4.41 20.93
N VAL A 30 -12.39 -3.29 20.83
CA VAL A 30 -13.86 -3.22 20.92
C VAL A 30 -14.50 -3.17 19.53
N GLY A 31 -13.69 -3.24 18.46
CA GLY A 31 -14.13 -3.16 17.07
C GLY A 31 -14.50 -1.75 16.61
N GLN A 32 -14.04 -0.70 17.29
CA GLN A 32 -14.23 0.68 16.83
C GLN A 32 -13.09 1.08 15.90
N PHE A 33 -13.45 1.70 14.77
CA PHE A 33 -12.48 2.22 13.81
C PHE A 33 -11.80 3.47 14.36
N GLU A 34 -10.46 3.48 14.35
CA GLU A 34 -9.64 4.61 14.77
C GLU A 34 -8.99 5.31 13.55
N PRO A 35 -9.54 6.46 13.10
CA PRO A 35 -9.09 7.11 11.88
C PRO A 35 -7.63 7.56 11.92
N ALA A 36 -7.13 7.95 13.09
CA ALA A 36 -5.74 8.38 13.26
C ALA A 36 -4.76 7.23 13.05
N VAL A 37 -5.09 6.04 13.58
CA VAL A 37 -4.30 4.81 13.42
C VAL A 37 -4.32 4.37 11.96
N PHE A 38 -5.49 4.39 11.32
CA PHE A 38 -5.64 4.12 9.89
C PHE A 38 -4.75 5.03 9.04
N VAL A 39 -4.85 6.35 9.22
CA VAL A 39 -4.08 7.32 8.43
C VAL A 39 -2.58 7.12 8.62
N PHE A 40 -2.13 6.88 9.86
CA PHE A 40 -0.73 6.63 10.14
C PHE A 40 -0.20 5.40 9.39
N TRP A 41 -0.89 4.26 9.51
CA TRP A 41 -0.50 3.03 8.83
C TRP A 41 -0.62 3.11 7.31
N GLU A 42 -1.65 3.80 6.80
CA GLU A 42 -1.85 3.99 5.37
C GLU A 42 -0.71 4.82 4.76
N ILE A 43 -0.23 5.86 5.46
CA ILE A 43 0.93 6.64 5.03
C ILE A 43 2.19 5.76 4.97
N VAL A 44 2.41 4.92 5.99
CA VAL A 44 3.56 3.99 6.02
C VAL A 44 3.49 3.00 4.86
N LEU A 45 2.33 2.40 4.63
CA LEU A 45 2.08 1.49 3.51
C LEU A 45 2.40 2.15 2.16
N LEU A 46 1.80 3.33 1.91
CA LEU A 46 2.00 4.06 0.66
C LEU A 46 3.46 4.47 0.47
N ALA A 47 4.16 4.87 1.53
CA ALA A 47 5.59 5.20 1.48
C ALA A 47 6.43 3.98 1.07
N ILE A 48 6.15 2.78 1.62
CA ILE A 48 6.82 1.53 1.25
C ILE A 48 6.53 1.17 -0.22
N ILE A 49 5.26 1.17 -0.63
CA ILE A 49 4.85 0.82 -1.99
C ILE A 49 5.52 1.77 -3.01
N LEU A 50 5.48 3.07 -2.78
CA LEU A 50 6.13 4.06 -3.65
C LEU A 50 7.64 3.87 -3.73
N THR A 51 8.29 3.60 -2.60
CA THR A 51 9.74 3.36 -2.54
C THR A 51 10.12 2.12 -3.34
N LEU A 52 9.42 1.01 -3.13
CA LEU A 52 9.66 -0.25 -3.86
C LEU A 52 9.37 -0.09 -5.35
N PHE A 53 8.26 0.58 -5.70
CA PHE A 53 7.91 0.85 -7.09
C PHE A 53 8.99 1.67 -7.79
N TRP A 54 9.49 2.70 -7.13
CA TRP A 54 10.56 3.54 -7.66
C TRP A 54 11.88 2.79 -7.81
N LEU A 55 12.29 2.00 -6.81
CA LEU A 55 13.49 1.17 -6.88
C LEU A 55 13.41 0.16 -8.04
N TYR A 56 12.26 -0.48 -8.19
CA TYR A 56 12.03 -1.46 -9.26
C TYR A 56 11.98 -0.80 -10.64
N SER A 57 11.46 0.42 -10.72
CA SER A 57 11.46 1.22 -11.95
C SER A 57 12.86 1.63 -12.37
N ARG A 58 13.74 1.99 -11.41
CA ARG A 58 15.12 2.42 -11.70
C ARG A 58 16.00 1.32 -12.26
N LYS A 59 15.87 0.07 -11.82
CA LYS A 59 16.71 -1.05 -12.29
C LYS A 59 16.57 -1.38 -13.79
N LYS A 60 15.62 -0.74 -14.48
CA LYS A 60 15.42 -0.87 -15.92
C LYS A 60 15.98 0.29 -16.75
N THR A 61 16.46 1.36 -16.12
CA THR A 61 17.21 2.43 -16.79
C THR A 61 18.68 2.08 -16.72
#